data_AF-A0A4Q3HLE0-F1
#
_entry.id   AF-A0A4Q3HLE0-F1
#
_cell.length_a   1.000
_cell.length_b   1.000
_cell.length_c   1.000
_cell.angle_alpha   90.00
_cell.angle_beta   90.00
_cell.angle_gamma   90.00
#
_symmetry.space_group_name_H-M   'P 1'
#
loop_
_entity.id
_entity.type
_entity.pdbx_description
1 polymer ?
#
loop_
_entity_poly.entity_id
_entity_poly.type
_entity_poly.pdbx_seq_one_letter_code
_entity_poly.pdbx_strand_id
1 'polypeptide(L)'
;SLVLANPLISVSTPEIFKLLVDKENAALPPTPTDAGGWLPYLKTLRNDLEPPARALIPEIEELSAMIAAQGAELVRMSGSGATCFGVFPSKTDAEAAAQALTALKPDWYFEAVETVGAKP
;
A
#
# COMPACT_ATOMS: atom_id res chain seq x y z
N SER A 1 4.07 4.22 11.93
CA SER A 1 3.62 2.82 12.00
C SER A 1 2.96 2.40 10.71
N LEU A 2 2.73 1.12 10.49
CA LEU A 2 2.10 0.61 9.26
C LEU A 2 0.91 -0.29 9.58
N VAL A 3 -0.05 -0.37 8.67
CA VAL A 3 -0.99 -1.51 8.60
C VAL A 3 -0.72 -2.25 7.31
N LEU A 4 -0.44 -3.54 7.41
CA LEU A 4 -0.39 -4.46 6.26
C LEU A 4 -1.78 -5.06 6.08
N ALA A 5 -2.24 -5.13 4.83
CA ALA A 5 -3.54 -5.69 4.54
C ALA A 5 -3.54 -6.51 3.25
N ASN A 6 -4.32 -7.58 3.22
CA ASN A 6 -4.41 -8.46 2.06
C ASN A 6 -5.81 -9.10 2.00
N PRO A 7 -6.49 -9.10 0.84
CA PRO A 7 -7.84 -9.69 0.71
C PRO A 7 -7.83 -11.23 0.64
N LEU A 8 -6.67 -11.85 0.88
CA LEU A 8 -6.38 -13.28 0.74
C LEU A 8 -6.60 -13.83 -0.68
N ILE A 9 -6.40 -12.96 -1.67
CA ILE A 9 -6.46 -13.30 -3.09
C ILE A 9 -5.04 -13.48 -3.63
N SER A 10 -4.80 -14.62 -4.28
CA SER A 10 -3.52 -14.91 -4.93
C SER A 10 -3.39 -14.12 -6.23
N VAL A 11 -2.20 -13.56 -6.46
CA VAL A 11 -1.88 -12.78 -7.66
C VAL A 11 -0.73 -13.43 -8.41
N SER A 12 -0.91 -13.63 -9.71
CA SER A 12 0.16 -14.05 -10.59
C SER A 12 0.98 -12.84 -11.03
N THR A 13 2.19 -12.70 -10.48
CA THR A 13 3.11 -11.64 -10.88
C THR A 13 3.30 -11.58 -12.42
N PRO A 14 3.55 -12.70 -13.14
CA PRO A 14 3.66 -12.65 -14.60
C PRO A 14 2.42 -12.12 -15.31
N GLU A 15 1.22 -12.35 -14.79
CA GLU A 15 -0.02 -11.84 -15.39
C GLU A 15 -0.15 -10.33 -15.23
N ILE A 16 0.13 -9.80 -14.04
CA ILE A 16 0.11 -8.35 -13.80
C ILE A 16 1.13 -7.64 -14.70
N PHE A 17 2.33 -8.20 -14.85
CA PHE A 17 3.35 -7.65 -15.75
C PHE A 17 2.95 -7.70 -17.24
N LYS A 18 2.15 -8.68 -17.66
CA LYS A 18 1.63 -8.76 -19.04
C LYS A 18 0.59 -7.67 -19.32
N LEU A 19 -0.14 -7.24 -18.30
CA LEU A 19 -1.15 -6.20 -18.39
C LEU A 19 -0.57 -4.78 -18.30
N LEU A 20 0.74 -4.64 -18.04
CA LEU A 20 1.40 -3.34 -18.03
C LEU A 20 1.37 -2.74 -19.44
N VAL A 21 0.56 -1.69 -19.59
CA VAL A 21 0.24 -1.04 -20.88
C VAL A 21 1.48 -0.39 -21.49
N ASP A 22 2.27 0.28 -20.66
CA ASP A 22 3.50 0.96 -21.07
C ASP A 22 4.67 0.48 -20.19
N LYS A 23 5.72 0.00 -20.83
CA LYS A 23 6.95 -0.48 -20.18
C LYS A 23 8.04 0.60 -20.15
N GLU A 24 7.81 1.70 -20.84
CA GLU A 24 8.69 2.86 -20.96
C GLU A 24 8.09 4.07 -20.21
N ASN A 25 7.40 3.81 -19.09
CA ASN A 25 6.81 4.88 -18.29
C ASN A 25 7.86 5.94 -17.93
N ALA A 26 7.42 7.21 -17.90
CA ALA A 26 8.28 8.34 -17.58
C ALA A 26 9.07 8.10 -16.28
N ALA A 27 10.34 8.47 -16.24
CA ALA A 27 11.17 8.29 -15.05
C ALA A 27 10.49 8.84 -13.78
N LEU A 28 10.70 8.17 -12.65
CA LEU A 28 10.29 8.69 -11.36
C LEU A 28 11.03 10.00 -11.07
N PRO A 29 10.42 10.93 -10.30
CA PRO A 29 11.11 12.14 -9.87
C PRO A 29 12.41 11.77 -9.15
N PRO A 30 13.48 12.56 -9.30
CA PRO A 30 14.72 12.31 -8.59
C PRO A 30 14.48 12.35 -7.08
N THR A 31 15.18 11.48 -6.35
CA THR A 31 15.12 11.48 -4.89
C THR A 31 15.55 12.85 -4.36
N PRO A 32 14.72 13.50 -3.51
CA PRO A 32 15.07 14.80 -2.95
C PRO A 32 16.33 14.70 -2.09
N THR A 33 17.17 15.73 -2.19
CA THR A 33 18.41 15.88 -1.41
C THR A 33 18.20 16.65 -0.11
N ASP A 34 17.00 17.21 0.08
CA ASP A 34 16.65 18.08 1.21
C ASP A 34 15.79 17.37 2.26
N ALA A 35 15.70 17.99 3.44
CA ALA A 35 15.13 17.42 4.66
C ALA A 35 13.59 17.33 4.68
N GLY A 36 12.90 17.45 3.53
CA GLY A 36 11.43 17.49 3.40
C GLY A 36 10.71 16.21 3.84
N GLY A 37 11.44 15.23 4.37
CA GLY A 37 10.93 13.95 4.83
C GLY A 37 10.69 12.99 3.67
N TRP A 38 10.81 11.70 3.96
CA TRP A 38 10.58 10.65 2.96
C TRP A 38 9.10 10.53 2.58
N LEU A 39 8.17 10.81 3.50
CA LEU A 39 6.74 10.58 3.29
C LEU A 39 6.11 11.52 2.23
N PRO A 40 6.35 12.84 2.22
CA PRO A 40 5.89 13.71 1.14
C PRO A 40 6.44 13.29 -0.23
N TYR A 41 7.70 12.86 -0.29
CA TYR A 41 8.29 12.34 -1.53
C TYR A 41 7.58 11.07 -2.00
N LEU A 42 7.36 10.08 -1.13
CA LEU A 42 6.65 8.85 -1.50
C LEU A 42 5.24 9.12 -2.03
N LYS A 43 4.55 10.17 -1.57
CA LYS A 43 3.23 10.56 -2.09
C LYS A 43 3.28 10.95 -3.58
N THR A 44 4.42 11.45 -4.06
CA THR A 44 4.64 11.79 -5.47
C THR A 44 4.98 10.58 -6.33
N LEU A 45 5.36 9.46 -5.72
CA LEU A 45 5.72 8.23 -6.42
C LEU A 45 4.48 7.41 -6.76
N ARG A 46 4.63 6.61 -7.81
CA ARG A 46 3.62 5.71 -8.34
C ARG A 46 4.11 4.27 -8.35
N ASN A 47 3.17 3.33 -8.30
CA ASN A 47 3.41 1.92 -8.62
C ASN A 47 2.73 1.63 -9.96
N ASP A 48 3.52 1.45 -11.03
CA ASP A 48 2.99 1.25 -12.38
C ASP A 48 2.21 -0.07 -12.54
N LEU A 49 2.40 -1.03 -11.61
CA LEU A 49 1.64 -2.29 -11.59
C LEU A 49 0.28 -2.17 -10.89
N GLU A 50 0.04 -1.07 -10.18
CA GLU A 50 -1.18 -0.90 -9.40
C GLU A 50 -2.44 -0.72 -10.27
N PRO A 51 -2.44 0.09 -11.34
CA PRO A 51 -3.58 0.15 -12.26
C PRO A 51 -3.98 -1.21 -12.87
N PRO A 52 -3.07 -2.01 -13.47
CA PRO A 52 -3.46 -3.31 -14.02
C PRO A 52 -3.88 -4.30 -12.92
N ALA A 53 -3.26 -4.25 -11.73
CA ALA A 53 -3.67 -5.10 -10.61
C ALA A 53 -5.09 -4.78 -10.13
N ARG A 54 -5.45 -3.49 -9.97
CA ARG A 54 -6.80 -3.05 -9.61
C ARG A 54 -7.84 -3.41 -10.68
N ALA A 55 -7.46 -3.38 -11.96
CA ALA A 55 -8.35 -3.79 -13.05
C ALA A 55 -8.67 -5.29 -13.03
N LEU A 56 -7.68 -6.12 -12.67
CA LEU A 56 -7.86 -7.57 -12.58
C LEU A 56 -8.50 -8.01 -11.25
N ILE A 57 -8.18 -7.30 -10.16
CA ILE A 57 -8.58 -7.64 -8.78
C ILE A 57 -9.14 -6.36 -8.13
N PRO A 58 -10.45 -6.09 -8.31
CA PRO A 58 -11.10 -4.89 -7.79
C PRO A 58 -10.99 -4.75 -6.25
N GLU A 59 -10.80 -5.84 -5.52
CA GLU A 59 -10.59 -5.85 -4.08
C GLU A 59 -9.35 -5.05 -3.66
N ILE A 60 -8.37 -4.84 -4.54
CA ILE A 60 -7.19 -3.99 -4.27
C ILE A 60 -7.62 -2.52 -4.14
N GLU A 61 -8.58 -2.06 -4.95
CA GLU A 61 -9.14 -0.71 -4.84
C GLU A 61 -9.94 -0.57 -3.55
N GLU A 62 -10.84 -1.54 -3.29
CA GLU A 62 -11.66 -1.55 -2.08
C GLU A 62 -10.77 -1.53 -0.83
N LEU A 63 -9.77 -2.41 -0.78
CA LEU A 63 -8.81 -2.49 0.31
C LEU A 63 -8.05 -1.18 0.52
N SER A 64 -7.57 -0.57 -0.57
CA SER A 64 -6.83 0.69 -0.51
C SER A 64 -7.71 1.84 0.01
N ALA A 65 -8.96 1.91 -0.45
CA ALA A 65 -9.94 2.90 0.03
C ALA A 65 -10.30 2.70 1.50
N MET A 66 -10.47 1.44 1.92
CA MET A 66 -10.73 1.08 3.31
C MET A 66 -9.60 1.52 4.24
N ILE A 67 -8.34 1.26 3.88
CA ILE A 67 -7.17 1.70 4.66
C ILE A 67 -7.11 3.23 4.73
N ALA A 68 -7.35 3.92 3.61
CA ALA A 68 -7.33 5.39 3.57
C ALA A 68 -8.41 6.00 4.49
N ALA A 69 -9.60 5.40 4.52
CA ALA A 69 -10.70 5.84 5.37
C ALA A 69 -10.40 5.72 6.88
N GLN A 70 -9.41 4.91 7.27
CA GLN A 70 -8.93 4.82 8.66
C GLN A 70 -7.92 5.91 9.05
N GLY A 71 -7.62 6.85 8.15
CA GLY A 71 -6.70 7.96 8.44
C GLY A 71 -5.24 7.68 8.10
N ALA A 72 -4.97 6.74 7.18
CA ALA A 72 -3.62 6.53 6.67
C ALA A 72 -3.10 7.78 5.93
N GLU A 73 -1.88 8.19 6.23
CA GLU A 73 -1.21 9.32 5.56
C GLU A 73 -0.80 8.97 4.13
N LEU A 74 -0.55 7.69 3.86
CA LEU A 74 -0.20 7.14 2.55
C LEU A 74 -0.76 5.72 2.46
N VAL A 75 -1.36 5.37 1.32
CA VAL A 75 -1.76 4.00 1.00
C VAL A 75 -1.14 3.60 -0.33
N ARG A 76 -0.59 2.38 -0.40
CA ARG A 76 0.01 1.84 -1.62
C ARG A 76 -0.16 0.32 -1.70
N MET A 77 -0.21 -0.18 -2.93
CA MET A 77 -0.02 -1.60 -3.20
C MET A 77 1.47 -1.99 -3.10
N SER A 78 1.76 -3.13 -2.47
CA SER A 78 3.10 -3.70 -2.38
C SER A 78 3.37 -4.63 -3.57
N GLY A 79 4.44 -4.35 -4.34
CA GLY A 79 4.84 -5.17 -5.48
C GLY A 79 3.75 -5.25 -6.56
N SER A 80 3.40 -6.47 -6.99
CA SER A 80 2.30 -6.76 -7.92
C SER A 80 0.95 -6.99 -7.25
N GLY A 81 0.85 -6.81 -5.92
CA GLY A 81 -0.36 -7.09 -5.15
C GLY A 81 -0.54 -8.56 -4.77
N ALA A 82 -1.63 -8.93 -4.09
CA ALA A 82 -2.77 -8.08 -3.70
C ALA A 82 -2.58 -7.35 -2.37
N THR A 83 -1.41 -7.51 -1.72
CA THR A 83 -1.12 -6.82 -0.45
C THR A 83 -1.07 -5.31 -0.66
N CYS A 84 -1.80 -4.58 0.17
CA CYS A 84 -1.68 -3.13 0.35
C CYS A 84 -1.11 -2.80 1.72
N PHE A 85 -0.59 -1.60 1.87
CA PHE A 85 -0.18 -1.08 3.16
C PHE A 85 -0.59 0.38 3.33
N GLY A 86 -0.88 0.76 4.57
CA GLY A 86 -1.09 2.14 5.00
C GLY A 86 0.02 2.60 5.94
N VAL A 87 0.47 3.85 5.78
CA VAL A 87 1.34 4.54 6.74
C VAL A 87 0.48 5.35 7.69
N PHE A 88 0.68 5.16 8.99
CA PHE A 88 -0.09 5.82 10.05
C PHE A 88 0.81 6.66 10.96
N PRO A 89 0.27 7.77 11.51
CA PRO A 89 1.05 8.74 12.27
C PRO A 89 1.56 8.16 13.60
N SER A 90 0.85 7.20 14.19
CA SER A 90 1.30 6.49 15.39
C SER A 90 0.95 5.01 15.38
N LYS A 91 1.57 4.27 16.32
CA LYS A 91 1.27 2.86 16.56
C LYS A 91 -0.19 2.65 16.98
N THR A 92 -0.69 3.51 17.86
CA THR A 92 -2.08 3.46 18.34
C THR A 92 -3.06 3.63 17.18
N ASP A 93 -2.78 4.55 16.24
CA ASP A 93 -3.63 4.76 15.06
C ASP A 93 -3.62 3.54 14.13
N ALA A 94 -2.45 2.92 13.93
CA ALA A 94 -2.34 1.69 13.15
C ALA A 94 -3.09 0.52 13.79
N GLU A 95 -2.98 0.33 15.11
CA GLU A 95 -3.68 -0.72 15.85
C GLU A 95 -5.21 -0.52 15.80
N ALA A 96 -5.68 0.72 16.00
CA ALA A 96 -7.10 1.04 15.89
C ALA A 96 -7.63 0.79 14.47
N ALA A 97 -6.87 1.19 13.45
CA ALA A 97 -7.22 0.94 12.06
C ALA A 97 -7.30 -0.57 11.74
N ALA A 98 -6.30 -1.36 12.15
CA ALA A 98 -6.29 -2.80 11.91
C ALA A 98 -7.49 -3.51 12.60
N GLN A 99 -7.83 -3.10 13.84
CA GLN A 99 -8.99 -3.63 14.54
C GLN A 99 -10.31 -3.26 13.84
N ALA A 100 -10.48 -2.00 13.43
CA ALA A 100 -11.67 -1.55 12.73
C ALA A 100 -11.86 -2.25 11.38
N LEU A 101 -10.77 -2.42 10.63
CA LEU A 101 -10.78 -3.11 9.34
C LEU A 101 -11.10 -4.60 9.49
N THR A 102 -10.51 -5.27 10.49
CA THR A 102 -10.81 -6.67 10.81
C THR A 102 -12.28 -6.86 11.18
N ALA A 103 -12.87 -5.92 11.93
CA ALA A 103 -14.29 -5.97 12.26
C ALA A 103 -15.20 -5.79 11.01
N LEU A 104 -14.77 -4.98 10.04
CA LEU A 104 -15.52 -4.71 8.81
C LEU A 104 -15.40 -5.84 7.77
N LYS A 105 -14.22 -6.46 7.66
CA LYS A 105 -13.90 -7.53 6.71
C LYS A 105 -13.14 -8.66 7.44
N PRO A 106 -13.83 -9.49 8.24
CA PRO A 106 -13.18 -10.52 9.05
C PRO A 106 -12.51 -11.63 8.23
N ASP A 107 -12.90 -11.79 6.97
CA ASP A 107 -12.31 -12.77 6.05
C ASP A 107 -11.02 -12.26 5.36
N TRP A 108 -10.59 -11.03 5.64
CA TRP A 108 -9.38 -10.43 5.09
C TRP A 108 -8.30 -10.29 6.16
N TYR A 109 -7.05 -10.20 5.73
CA TYR A 109 -5.91 -10.02 6.62
C TYR A 109 -5.65 -8.53 6.86
N PHE A 110 -5.52 -8.14 8.13
CA PHE A 110 -5.06 -6.82 8.57
C PHE A 110 -4.13 -6.97 9.78
N GLU A 111 -2.98 -6.32 9.76
CA GLU A 111 -2.03 -6.37 10.86
C GLU A 111 -1.32 -5.03 11.03
N ALA A 112 -1.32 -4.49 12.25
CA ALA A 112 -0.54 -3.32 12.60
C ALA A 112 0.92 -3.73 12.86
N VAL A 113 1.87 -3.08 12.20
CA VAL A 113 3.30 -3.42 12.30
C VAL A 113 4.17 -2.18 12.48
N GLU A 114 5.32 -2.38 13.12
CA GLU A 114 6.36 -1.38 13.29
C GLU A 114 7.54 -1.68 12.37
N THR A 115 8.18 -0.64 11.86
CA THR A 115 9.47 -0.80 11.18
C THR A 115 10.56 -0.98 12.23
N VAL A 116 11.41 -1.98 12.06
CA VAL A 116 12.55 -2.24 12.96
C VAL A 116 13.79 -1.44 12.53
N GLY A 117 13.61 -0.21 12.04
CA GLY A 117 14.66 0.62 11.43
C GLY A 117 15.99 0.49 12.17
N ALA A 118 17.10 0.39 11.43
CA ALA A 118 18.43 0.03 11.93
C ALA A 118 18.62 0.55 13.36
N LYS A 119 18.59 -0.37 14.34
CA LYS A 119 18.94 -0.04 15.72
C LYS A 119 20.28 0.69 15.66
N PRO A 120 20.44 1.83 16.36
CA PRO A 120 21.77 2.40 16.55
C PRO A 120 22.72 1.36 17.14
#